data_AF-A0A8T4FH67-F1
#
_entry.id   AF-A0A8T4FH67-F1
#
_cell.length_a   1.000
_cell.length_b   1.000
_cell.length_c   1.000
_cell.angle_alpha   90.00
_cell.angle_beta   90.00
_cell.angle_gamma   90.00
#
_symmetry.space_group_name_H-M   'P 1'
#
loop_
_entity.id
_entity.type
_entity.pdbx_description
1 polymer ?
#
loop_
_entity_poly.entity_id
_entity_poly.type
_entity_poly.pdbx_seq_one_letter_code
_entity_poly.pdbx_strand_id
1 'polypeptide(L)'
;MTPTAAENVNFWPGVNSISSTSVNEIANGINDQVLFATGYGLSVYEDGKWKRYYSKATTKIGYLDGIPYDNHVFCVEYDIYNNLWLGYGGA
;
A
#
# COMPACT_ATOMS: atom_id res chain seq x y z
N MET A 1 -15.40 -12.31 33.38
CA MET A 1 -14.89 -11.74 32.12
C MET A 1 -13.64 -12.55 31.77
N THR A 2 -13.74 -13.45 30.80
CA THR A 2 -12.58 -14.25 30.35
C THR A 2 -11.66 -13.32 29.56
N PRO A 3 -10.33 -13.34 29.77
CA PRO A 3 -9.43 -12.61 28.89
C PRO A 3 -9.53 -13.27 27.52
N THR A 4 -9.95 -12.51 26.51
CA THR A 4 -9.75 -12.87 25.11
C THR A 4 -8.25 -12.86 24.89
N ALA A 5 -7.61 -14.04 24.96
CA ALA A 5 -6.26 -14.18 24.48
C ALA A 5 -6.30 -13.85 22.99
N ALA A 6 -5.69 -12.72 22.59
CA ALA A 6 -5.52 -12.41 21.19
C ALA A 6 -4.57 -13.46 20.61
N GLU A 7 -5.10 -14.38 19.81
CA GLU A 7 -4.25 -15.27 19.01
C GLU A 7 -3.41 -14.38 18.08
N ASN A 8 -2.09 -14.42 18.25
CA ASN A 8 -1.20 -13.77 17.31
C ASN A 8 -1.13 -14.66 16.06
N VAL A 9 -1.79 -14.22 14.99
CA VAL A 9 -1.71 -14.87 13.68
C VAL A 9 -0.62 -14.17 12.88
N ASN A 10 0.43 -14.91 12.52
CA ASN A 10 1.46 -14.40 11.64
C ASN A 10 0.88 -14.09 10.27
N PHE A 11 1.07 -12.84 9.83
CA PHE A 11 0.67 -12.39 8.50
C PHE A 11 1.57 -12.97 7.41
N TRP A 12 0.97 -13.44 6.32
CA TRP A 12 1.68 -13.87 5.11
C TRP A 12 1.09 -13.18 3.86
N PRO A 13 1.93 -12.57 3.01
CA PRO A 13 1.46 -11.90 1.80
C PRO A 13 0.93 -12.89 0.77
N GLY A 14 0.00 -12.44 -0.08
CA GLY A 14 -0.65 -13.28 -1.08
C GLY A 14 -1.45 -12.46 -2.10
N VAL A 15 -2.03 -13.14 -3.09
CA VAL A 15 -2.75 -12.50 -4.21
C VAL A 15 -3.99 -11.70 -3.79
N ASN A 16 -4.61 -12.08 -2.67
CA ASN A 16 -5.78 -11.42 -2.09
C ASN A 16 -5.46 -10.86 -0.69
N SER A 17 -4.29 -10.24 -0.55
CA SER A 17 -3.75 -9.76 0.72
C SER A 17 -2.79 -8.58 0.50
N ILE A 18 -2.24 -8.03 1.58
CA ILE A 18 -1.14 -7.05 1.51
C ILE A 18 0.06 -7.70 0.80
N SER A 19 0.72 -6.95 -0.07
CA SER A 19 1.76 -7.45 -0.98
C SER A 19 3.09 -7.81 -0.34
N SER A 20 3.30 -7.47 0.93
CA SER A 20 4.56 -7.65 1.64
C SER A 20 4.32 -7.77 3.14
N THR A 21 5.21 -8.49 3.84
CA THR A 21 5.32 -8.44 5.31
C THR A 21 5.95 -7.14 5.80
N SER A 22 6.66 -6.41 4.92
CA SER A 22 7.23 -5.09 5.21
C SER A 22 6.17 -4.03 4.91
N VAL A 23 5.32 -3.76 5.89
CA VAL A 23 4.33 -2.67 5.85
C VAL A 23 4.93 -1.48 6.58
N ASN A 24 5.13 -0.37 5.85
CA ASN A 24 5.73 0.84 6.38
C ASN A 24 4.68 1.80 6.94
N GLU A 25 3.52 1.88 6.28
CA GLU A 25 2.40 2.74 6.69
C GLU A 25 1.06 2.16 6.24
N ILE A 26 0.01 2.49 7.00
CA ILE A 26 -1.40 2.25 6.65
C ILE A 26 -2.14 3.57 6.76
N ALA A 27 -2.85 3.97 5.69
CA ALA A 27 -3.62 5.20 5.65
C ALA A 27 -5.03 4.95 5.08
N ASN A 28 -6.00 5.78 5.49
CA ASN A 28 -7.30 5.80 4.82
C ASN A 28 -7.18 6.50 3.47
N GLY A 29 -7.77 5.90 2.45
CA GLY A 29 -7.90 6.51 1.14
C GLY A 29 -9.26 7.16 0.93
N ILE A 30 -9.61 7.34 -0.34
CA ILE A 30 -10.91 7.87 -0.76
C ILE A 30 -11.90 6.71 -0.91
N ASN A 31 -13.20 6.93 -0.69
CA ASN A 31 -14.26 5.92 -0.87
C ASN A 31 -14.01 4.61 -0.11
N ASP A 32 -13.76 4.71 1.21
CA ASP A 32 -13.50 3.56 2.09
C ASP A 32 -12.26 2.71 1.69
N GLN A 33 -11.37 3.27 0.88
CA GLN A 33 -10.09 2.66 0.59
C GLN A 33 -9.21 2.57 1.84
N VAL A 34 -8.42 1.51 1.94
CA VAL A 34 -7.29 1.43 2.86
C VAL A 34 -6.02 1.20 2.06
N LEU A 35 -5.06 2.10 2.22
CA LEU A 35 -3.76 2.08 1.56
C LEU A 35 -2.72 1.46 2.48
N PHE A 36 -1.82 0.66 1.89
CA PHE A 36 -0.68 0.07 2.59
C PHE A 36 0.58 0.40 1.80
N ALA A 37 1.41 1.30 2.34
CA ALA A 37 2.77 1.51 1.85
C ALA A 37 3.60 0.28 2.24
N THR A 38 4.21 -0.39 1.26
CA THR A 38 4.96 -1.61 1.52
C THR A 38 6.34 -1.60 0.88
N GLY A 39 7.22 -2.48 1.35
CA GLY A 39 8.49 -2.77 0.70
C GLY A 39 8.37 -3.50 -0.65
N TYR A 40 7.15 -3.81 -1.12
CA TYR A 40 6.91 -4.46 -2.41
C TYR A 40 5.70 -3.88 -3.17
N GLY A 41 5.61 -2.56 -3.18
CA GLY A 41 4.63 -1.75 -3.89
C GLY A 41 3.61 -1.11 -2.95
N LEU A 42 2.52 -0.64 -3.52
CA LEU A 42 1.36 -0.13 -2.80
C LEU A 42 0.24 -1.17 -2.87
N SER A 43 -0.24 -1.63 -1.72
CA SER A 43 -1.48 -2.43 -1.66
C SER A 43 -2.66 -1.54 -1.33
N VAL A 44 -3.79 -1.78 -1.99
CA VAL A 44 -5.03 -1.03 -1.78
C VAL A 44 -6.16 -2.02 -1.55
N TYR A 45 -6.89 -1.84 -0.47
CA TYR A 45 -8.15 -2.52 -0.23
C TYR A 45 -9.30 -1.59 -0.57
N GLU A 46 -10.18 -2.00 -1.47
CA GLU A 46 -11.33 -1.23 -1.93
C GLU A 46 -12.45 -2.19 -2.34
N ASP A 47 -13.69 -1.89 -1.95
CA ASP A 47 -14.88 -2.69 -2.33
C ASP A 47 -14.73 -4.20 -2.09
N GLY A 48 -14.12 -4.57 -0.96
CA GLY A 48 -13.90 -5.97 -0.61
C GLY A 48 -12.75 -6.66 -1.35
N LYS A 49 -11.99 -5.93 -2.17
CA LYS A 49 -10.97 -6.48 -3.07
C LYS A 49 -9.61 -5.87 -2.81
N TRP A 50 -8.58 -6.68 -3.01
CA TRP A 50 -7.19 -6.25 -2.97
C TRP A 50 -6.70 -5.90 -4.37
N LYS A 51 -6.04 -4.75 -4.49
CA LYS A 51 -5.30 -4.31 -5.66
C LYS A 51 -3.85 -4.09 -5.25
N ARG A 52 -2.94 -4.47 -6.14
CA ARG A 52 -1.52 -4.21 -5.96
C ARG A 52 -1.01 -3.35 -7.11
N TYR A 53 -0.32 -2.29 -6.73
CA TYR A 53 0.37 -1.36 -7.60
C TYR A 53 1.87 -1.52 -7.39
N TYR A 54 2.63 -1.71 -8.46
CA TYR A 54 4.07 -1.92 -8.44
C TYR A 54 4.73 -1.09 -9.53
N SER A 55 5.99 -0.72 -9.30
CA SER A 55 6.76 0.07 -10.27
C SER A 55 6.94 -0.72 -11.56
N LYS A 56 6.67 -0.06 -12.68
CA LYS A 56 6.90 -0.60 -14.02
C LYS A 56 7.92 0.27 -14.74
N ALA A 57 8.83 -0.37 -15.47
CA ALA A 57 9.74 0.34 -16.34
C ALA A 57 8.92 1.04 -17.42
N THR A 58 9.02 2.37 -17.48
CA THR A 58 8.37 3.19 -18.51
C THR A 58 9.44 4.00 -19.25
N THR A 59 9.26 4.15 -20.56
CA THR A 59 10.07 5.05 -21.39
C THR A 59 9.60 6.50 -21.30
N LYS A 60 8.48 6.76 -20.63
CA LYS A 60 7.93 8.09 -20.39
C LYS A 60 8.35 8.57 -19.02
N ILE A 61 9.14 9.64 -18.98
CA ILE A 61 9.37 10.41 -17.76
C ILE A 61 8.01 10.99 -17.35
N GLY A 62 7.40 10.43 -16.31
CA GLY A 62 6.40 11.15 -15.52
C GLY A 62 5.02 10.54 -15.36
N TYR A 63 4.44 9.75 -16.28
CA TYR A 63 3.00 9.45 -16.12
C TYR A 63 2.51 8.10 -16.69
N LEU A 64 1.75 7.43 -15.81
CA LEU A 64 0.57 6.56 -16.02
C LEU A 64 0.71 5.04 -16.09
N ASP A 65 1.88 4.45 -16.35
CA ASP A 65 2.01 3.00 -16.26
C ASP A 65 2.95 2.60 -15.11
N GLY A 66 2.36 2.21 -13.98
CA GLY A 66 3.09 1.64 -12.84
C GLY A 66 3.43 2.64 -11.75
N ILE A 67 2.43 3.31 -11.17
CA ILE A 67 2.54 3.78 -9.78
C ILE A 67 2.69 2.52 -8.91
N PRO A 68 3.56 2.52 -7.89
CA PRO A 68 4.49 3.57 -7.47
C PRO A 68 5.77 3.71 -8.33
N TYR A 69 6.48 4.84 -8.25
CA TYR A 69 7.80 5.05 -8.89
C TYR A 69 8.84 3.98 -8.49
N ASP A 70 8.89 3.64 -7.20
CA ASP A 70 9.69 2.54 -6.66
C ASP A 70 8.78 1.55 -5.90
N ASN A 71 9.15 0.28 -5.87
CA ASN A 71 8.42 -0.72 -5.09
C ASN A 71 8.63 -0.54 -3.57
N HIS A 72 9.65 0.17 -3.13
CA HIS A 72 9.84 0.50 -1.73
C HIS A 72 9.09 1.80 -1.37
N VAL A 73 7.78 1.67 -1.14
CA VAL A 73 6.93 2.80 -0.73
C VAL A 73 7.05 2.94 0.79
N PHE A 74 7.53 4.10 1.25
CA PHE A 74 7.74 4.35 2.67
C PHE A 74 6.53 5.00 3.33
N CYS A 75 5.90 5.97 2.66
CA CYS A 75 4.70 6.62 3.16
C CYS A 75 3.69 6.97 2.07
N VAL A 76 2.43 7.11 2.46
CA VAL A 76 1.26 7.42 1.64
C VAL A 76 0.37 8.44 2.34
N GLU A 77 -0.09 9.47 1.64
CA GLU A 77 -1.05 10.44 2.19
C GLU A 77 -1.93 11.01 1.08
N TYR A 78 -3.21 11.25 1.38
CA TYR A 78 -4.07 12.05 0.51
C TYR A 78 -4.07 13.50 0.97
N ASP A 79 -3.89 14.44 0.04
CA ASP A 79 -4.11 15.86 0.33
C ASP A 79 -5.59 16.26 0.26
N ILE A 80 -5.88 17.50 0.64
CA ILE A 80 -7.23 18.08 0.63
C ILE A 80 -7.86 18.17 -0.78
N TYR A 81 -7.07 17.97 -1.84
CA TYR A 81 -7.50 17.98 -3.23
C TYR A 81 -7.62 16.57 -3.81
N ASN A 82 -7.54 15.54 -2.97
CA ASN A 82 -7.60 14.13 -3.36
C ASN A 82 -6.41 13.67 -4.22
N ASN A 83 -5.26 14.34 -4.16
CA ASN A 83 -4.03 13.81 -4.75
C ASN A 83 -3.39 12.80 -3.80
N LEU A 84 -2.98 11.65 -4.34
CA LEU A 84 -2.21 10.66 -3.59
C LEU A 84 -0.72 10.99 -3.65
N TRP A 85 -0.13 11.29 -2.50
CA TRP A 85 1.30 11.50 -2.32
C TRP A 85 1.95 10.19 -1.88
N LEU A 86 3.07 9.84 -2.52
CA LEU A 86 3.88 8.68 -2.18
C LEU A 86 5.29 9.15 -1.82
N GLY A 87 5.72 8.86 -0.59
CA GLY A 87 7.10 9.02 -0.18
C GLY A 87 7.87 7.73 -0.31
N TYR A 88 9.12 7.85 -0.71
CA TYR A 88 10.04 6.75 -0.91
C TYR A 88 11.16 6.85 0.13
N GLY A 89 11.61 5.70 0.64
CA GLY A 89 12.78 5.64 1.49
C GLY A 89 14.02 5.89 0.63
N GLY A 90 14.46 7.14 0.54
CA GLY A 90 15.74 7.48 -0.09
C GLY A 90 16.90 6.91 0.72
N ALA A 91 17.91 6.38 0.03
CA ALA A 91 19.24 6.17 0.59
C ALA A 91 19.92 7.51 0.88
#